data_AF-A0AA89C8W5-F1
#
_entry.id   AF-A0AA89C8W5-F1
#
_cell.length_a   1.000
_cell.length_b   1.000
_cell.length_c   1.000
_cell.angle_alpha   90.00
_cell.angle_beta   90.00
_cell.angle_gamma   90.00
#
_symmetry.space_group_name_H-M   'P 1'
#
loop_
_entity.id
_entity.type
_entity.pdbx_description
1 polymer ?
#
loop_
_entity_poly.entity_id
_entity_poly.type
_entity_poly.pdbx_seq_one_letter_code
_entity_poly.pdbx_strand_id
1 'polypeptide(L)' 'MNPDEAEEKQRLINQVLELQNTLDDLSSRVDTVKEENLKLKSENQVLGQYIENLMAASSVFQSTEPKAKKK' A
#
# COMPACT_ATOMS: atom_id res chain seq x y z
N MET A 1 -26.25 -34.49 27.70
CA MET A 1 -25.62 -34.11 26.41
C MET A 1 -24.96 -35.34 25.85
N ASN A 2 -25.10 -35.57 24.55
CA ASN A 2 -24.43 -36.68 23.88
C ASN A 2 -22.92 -36.34 23.83
N PRO A 3 -22.01 -37.20 24.35
CA PRO A 3 -20.57 -36.92 24.32
C PRO A 3 -20.01 -36.60 22.92
N ASP A 4 -20.57 -37.20 21.87
CA ASP A 4 -20.16 -36.93 20.48
C ASP A 4 -20.43 -35.48 20.06
N GLU A 5 -21.56 -34.91 20.50
CA GLU A 5 -21.95 -33.53 20.21
C GLU A 5 -21.02 -32.52 20.92
N ALA A 6 -20.58 -32.86 22.14
CA ALA A 6 -19.63 -32.03 22.88
C ALA A 6 -18.25 -32.04 22.21
N GLU A 7 -17.81 -33.20 21.69
CA GLU A 7 -16.55 -33.32 20.98
C GLU A 7 -16.57 -32.55 19.65
N GLU A 8 -17.65 -32.67 18.86
CA GLU A 8 -17.81 -31.93 17.61
C GLU A 8 -17.80 -30.42 17.86
N LYS A 9 -18.53 -29.95 18.88
CA LYS A 9 -18.51 -28.55 19.29
C LYS A 9 -17.11 -28.08 19.66
N GLN A 10 -16.34 -28.89 20.39
CA GLN A 10 -14.97 -28.54 20.75
C GLN A 10 -14.06 -28.45 19.53
N ARG A 11 -14.19 -29.36 18.55
CA ARG A 11 -13.44 -29.30 17.29
C ARG A 11 -13.76 -28.03 16.49
N LEU A 12 -15.04 -27.68 16.38
CA LEU A 12 -15.46 -26.45 15.70
C LEU A 12 -14.94 -25.20 16.40
N ILE A 13 -14.95 -25.16 17.74
CA ILE A 13 -14.37 -24.05 18.50
C ILE A 13 -12.88 -23.90 18.18
N ASN A 14 -12.12 -25.00 18.19
CA ASN A 14 -10.69 -24.95 17.88
C ASN A 14 -10.44 -24.43 16.46
N GLN A 15 -11.21 -24.90 15.48
CA GLN A 15 -11.09 -24.43 14.10
C GLN A 15 -11.39 -22.94 13.96
N VAL A 16 -12.41 -22.44 14.66
CA VAL A 16 -12.74 -21.01 14.68
C VAL A 16 -11.59 -20.19 15.28
N LEU A 17 -10.98 -20.67 16.38
CA LEU A 17 -9.86 -19.99 17.02
C LEU A 17 -8.62 -19.94 16.11
N GLU A 18 -8.30 -21.03 15.42
CA GLU A 18 -7.19 -21.07 14.46
C GLU A 18 -7.40 -20.10 13.29
N LEU A 19 -8.62 -20.05 12.76
CA LEU A 19 -8.99 -19.11 11.70
C LEU A 19 -8.92 -17.66 12.18
N GLN A 20 -9.37 -17.38 13.41
CA GLN A 20 -9.29 -16.05 14.02
C GLN A 20 -7.84 -15.60 14.17
N ASN A 21 -6.96 -16.46 14.69
CA ASN A 21 -5.53 -16.15 14.80
C ASN A 21 -4.91 -15.85 13.43
N THR A 22 -5.21 -16.68 12.42
CA THR A 22 -4.69 -16.47 11.05
C THR A 22 -5.21 -15.16 10.45
N LEU A 23 -6.46 -14.81 10.71
CA LEU A 23 -7.06 -13.57 10.21
C LEU A 23 -6.46 -12.33 10.89
N ASP A 24 -6.17 -12.41 12.19
CA ASP A 24 -5.52 -11.33 12.94
C ASP A 24 -4.10 -11.06 12.40
N ASP A 25 -3.31 -12.13 12.22
CA ASP A 25 -1.97 -12.06 11.61
C ASP A 25 -2.02 -11.43 10.22
N LEU A 26 -2.98 -11.84 9.39
CA LEU A 26 -3.13 -11.30 8.04
C LEU A 26 -3.55 -9.82 8.08
N SER A 27 -4.42 -9.45 9.00
CA SER A 27 -4.87 -8.06 9.17
C SER A 27 -3.71 -7.15 9.57
N SER A 28 -2.90 -7.58 10.55
CA SER A 28 -1.68 -6.87 10.97
C SER A 28 -0.68 -6.67 9.82
N ARG A 29 -0.47 -7.71 9.00
CA ARG A 29 0.38 -7.62 7.81
C ARG A 29 -0.17 -6.64 6.78
N VAL A 30 -1.48 -6.62 6.55
CA VAL A 30 -2.12 -5.66 5.64
C VAL A 30 -1.91 -4.23 6.13
N ASP A 31 -2.08 -3.97 7.42
CA ASP A 31 -1.89 -2.64 7.98
C ASP A 31 -0.43 -2.18 7.89
N THR A 32 0.53 -3.09 8.10
CA THR A 32 1.96 -2.82 7.90
C THR A 32 2.25 -2.41 6.44
N VAL A 33 1.73 -3.17 5.47
CA VAL A 33 1.91 -2.86 4.04
C VAL A 33 1.26 -1.54 3.65
N LYS A 34 0.09 -1.22 4.22
CA LYS A 34 -0.56 0.08 4.00
C LYS A 34 0.31 1.23 4.52
N GLU A 35 0.87 1.09 5.71
CA GLU A 35 1.73 2.13 6.30
C GLU A 35 2.99 2.36 5.45
N GLU A 36 3.67 1.30 5.03
CA GLU A 36 4.82 1.39 4.13
C GLU A 36 4.46 2.02 2.79
N ASN A 37 3.31 1.66 2.21
CA ASN A 37 2.84 2.25 0.96
C ASN A 37 2.58 3.76 1.10
N LEU A 38 2.03 4.20 2.24
CA LEU A 38 1.81 5.62 2.51
C LEU A 38 3.13 6.38 2.63
N LYS A 39 4.13 5.82 3.32
CA LYS A 39 5.48 6.40 3.43
C LYS A 39 6.11 6.57 2.05
N LEU A 40 6.10 5.52 1.23
CA LEU A 40 6.63 5.56 -0.14
C LEU A 40 5.92 6.59 -1.02
N LYS A 41 4.59 6.69 -0.92
CA LYS A 41 3.83 7.72 -1.65
C LYS A 41 4.22 9.14 -1.23
N SER A 42 4.40 9.36 0.07
CA SER A 42 4.83 10.67 0.58
C SER A 42 6.23 11.02 0.10
N GLU A 43 7.17 10.07 0.13
CA GLU A 43 8.53 10.29 -0.37
C GLU A 43 8.53 10.58 -1.87
N ASN A 44 7.80 9.80 -2.67
CA ASN A 44 7.66 10.02 -4.10
C ASN A 44 7.04 11.38 -4.43
N GLN A 45 6.09 11.87 -3.61
CA GLN A 45 5.52 13.20 -3.79
C GLN A 45 6.58 14.30 -3.58
N VAL A 46 7.40 14.18 -2.53
CA VAL A 46 8.47 15.15 -2.26
C VAL A 46 9.52 15.13 -3.37
N LEU A 47 9.94 13.93 -3.81
CA LEU A 47 10.88 13.77 -4.92
C LEU A 47 10.32 14.32 -6.24
N GLY A 48 9.04 14.08 -6.53
CA GLY A 48 8.35 14.63 -7.69
C GLY A 48 8.39 16.17 -7.70
N GLN A 49 8.02 16.79 -6.58
CA GLN A 49 8.07 18.25 -6.45
C GLN A 49 9.49 18.81 -6.60
N TYR A 50 10.49 18.11 -6.06
CA TYR A 50 11.89 18.51 -6.22
C TYR A 50 12.33 18.50 -7.68
N ILE A 51 11.96 17.45 -8.44
CA ILE A 51 12.23 17.36 -9.88
C ILE A 51 11.51 18.47 -10.64
N GLU A 52 10.23 18.72 -10.35
CA GLU A 52 9.46 19.81 -10.98
C GLU A 52 10.11 21.18 -10.73
N ASN A 53 10.53 21.45 -9.49
CA ASN A 53 11.19 22.70 -9.14
C ASN A 53 12.52 22.86 -9.87
N LEU A 54 13.30 21.79 -10.02
CA LEU A 54 14.54 21.81 -10.80
C LEU A 54 14.29 22.08 -12.29
N MET A 55 13.26 21.45 -12.87
CA MET A 55 12.89 21.68 -14.27
C MET A 55 12.38 23.10 -14.50
N ALA A 56 11.61 23.67 -13.57
CA ALA A 56 11.09 25.03 -13.65
C ALA A 56 12.17 26.10 -13.44
N ALA A 57 13.10 25.89 -12.50
CA ALA A 57 14.19 26.83 -12.22
C ALA A 57 15.32 26.77 -13.26
N SER A 58 15.44 25.66 -14.00
CA SER A 58 16.42 25.50 -15.05
C SER A 58 15.87 25.98 -16.40
N SER A 59 16.34 27.13 -16.87
CA SER A 59 16.13 27.62 -18.25
C SER A 59 16.64 26.64 -19.34
N VAL A 60 17.40 25.61 -18.96
CA VAL A 60 18.05 24.66 -19.89
C VAL A 60 17.05 23.74 -20.60
N PHE A 61 15.88 23.48 -20.03
CA PHE A 61 14.86 22.61 -20.67
C PHE A 61 13.93 23.32 -21.67
N GLN A 62 13.98 24.66 -21.77
CA GLN A 62 13.19 25.42 -22.76
C GLN A 62 13.79 25.41 -24.19
N SER A 63 15.00 24.90 -24.39
CA SER A 63 15.74 25.06 -25.67
C SER A 63 15.49 23.99 -26.74
N THR A 64 14.52 23.08 -26.57
CA THR A 64 14.20 22.06 -27.60
C THR A 64 12.82 22.18 -28.22
N GLU A 65 12.05 23.25 -27.98
CA GLU A 65 10.88 23.51 -28.83
C GLU A 65 11.35 24.09 -30.18
N PRO A 66 11.16 23.40 -31.32
CA PRO A 66 11.28 24.07 -32.60
C PRO A 66 10.14 25.06 -32.67
N LYS A 67 10.43 26.36 -32.57
CA LYS A 67 9.47 27.42 -32.86
C LYS A 67 8.84 27.12 -34.22
N ALA A 68 7.63 26.58 -34.21
CA ALA A 68 6.82 26.41 -35.40
C ALA A 68 6.65 27.79 -36.02
N LYS A 69 7.36 28.02 -37.13
CA LYS A 69 7.27 29.26 -37.89
C LYS A 69 5.83 29.41 -38.34
N LYS A 70 5.12 30.39 -37.76
CA LYS A 70 3.82 30.83 -38.26
C LYS A 70 4.01 31.26 -39.73
N LYS A 71 3.21 30.65 -40.61
CA LYS A 71 3.05 31.05 -42.01
C LYS A 71 1.76 31.85 -42.11
#